data_AF-A0A7C7RK54-F1
#
_entry.id   AF-A0A7C7RK54-F1
#
_cell.length_a   1.000
_cell.length_b   1.000
_cell.length_c   1.000
_cell.angle_alpha   90.00
_cell.angle_beta   90.00
_cell.angle_gamma   90.00
#
_symmetry.space_group_name_H-M   'P 1'
#
loop_
_entity.id
_entity.type
_entity.pdbx_description
1 polymer ?
#
loop_
_entity_poly.entity_id
_entity_poly.type
_entity_poly.pdbx_seq_one_letter_code
_entity_poly.pdbx_strand_id
1 'polypeptide(L)'
;MKVVLVTGRTVDQGVEAEAGKLREEYAKKVAVVELDPEDLSSLGISEGSPVLVKTSHGEVVLKAVKAKGRHPGIAFSPLSPWINVVIDSETDGSGMPTFKGVEAEILQTDEDVLTIGELLERYYEQKVDFSELICKEVTREGSSEERLVKDVICPFCGCLCDDIEILVRNGVIAQVKNACAIGS
;
A
#
# COMPACT_ATOMS: atom_id res chain seq x y z
N MET A 1 -22.37 -3.96 -12.75
CA MET A 1 -21.90 -3.35 -14.01
C MET A 1 -20.59 -4.00 -14.42
N LYS A 2 -20.43 -4.41 -15.67
CA LYS A 2 -19.15 -4.97 -16.17
C LYS A 2 -18.19 -3.87 -16.58
N VAL A 3 -16.92 -4.02 -16.21
CA VAL A 3 -15.83 -3.09 -16.49
C VAL A 3 -14.53 -3.84 -16.75
N VAL A 4 -13.56 -3.14 -17.35
CA VAL A 4 -12.17 -3.59 -17.43
C VAL A 4 -11.39 -2.98 -16.27
N LEU A 5 -10.92 -3.82 -15.36
CA LEU A 5 -10.10 -3.44 -14.22
C LEU A 5 -8.64 -3.27 -14.63
N VAL A 6 -8.09 -2.10 -14.30
CA VAL A 6 -6.69 -1.74 -14.51
C VAL A 6 -6.08 -1.33 -13.19
N THR A 7 -4.97 -1.96 -12.81
CA THR A 7 -4.22 -1.55 -11.61
C THR A 7 -2.96 -0.78 -11.96
N GLY A 8 -2.57 0.16 -11.09
CA GLY A 8 -1.37 0.97 -11.28
C GLY A 8 -0.86 1.59 -9.99
N ARG A 9 0.24 2.34 -10.10
CA ARG A 9 0.77 3.13 -8.98
C ARG A 9 0.20 4.54 -9.03
N THR A 10 -0.01 5.12 -7.85
CA THR A 10 -0.36 6.54 -7.71
C THR A 10 0.68 7.25 -6.86
N VAL A 11 0.77 8.58 -7.02
CA VAL A 11 1.67 9.41 -6.20
C VAL A 11 1.27 9.32 -4.73
N ASP A 12 -0.02 9.46 -4.43
CA ASP A 12 -0.55 9.38 -3.07
C ASP A 12 -0.29 8.02 -2.42
N GLN A 13 -0.43 6.91 -3.18
CA GLN A 13 -0.04 5.58 -2.71
C GLN A 13 1.43 5.55 -2.32
N GLY A 14 2.33 6.11 -3.15
CA GLY A 14 3.76 6.15 -2.85
C GLY A 14 4.06 6.93 -1.58
N VAL A 15 3.49 8.12 -1.42
CA VAL A 15 3.69 8.96 -0.23
C VAL A 15 3.24 8.25 1.04
N GLU A 16 2.04 7.68 1.05
CA GLU A 16 1.52 6.98 2.23
C GLU A 16 2.21 5.62 2.47
N ALA A 17 2.70 4.96 1.41
CA ALA A 17 3.46 3.72 1.56
C ALA A 17 4.77 3.95 2.34
N GLU A 18 5.46 5.06 2.08
CA GLU A 18 6.66 5.47 2.83
C GLU A 18 6.31 5.89 4.26
N ALA A 19 5.16 6.52 4.45
CA ALA A 19 4.69 6.93 5.77
C ALA A 19 4.22 5.76 6.65
N GLY A 20 3.83 4.63 6.03
CA GLY A 20 3.53 3.36 6.68
C GLY A 20 2.30 2.66 6.10
N LYS A 21 2.49 1.45 5.56
CA LYS A 21 1.42 0.65 4.90
C LYS A 21 0.34 0.11 5.83
N LEU A 22 0.56 0.10 7.13
CA LEU A 22 -0.39 -0.37 8.14
C LEU A 22 -1.33 0.73 8.64
N ARG A 23 -1.11 1.97 8.20
CA ARG A 23 -1.89 3.13 8.64
C ARG A 23 -3.22 3.23 7.91
N GLU A 24 -4.21 3.80 8.58
CA GLU A 24 -5.50 4.11 7.95
C GLU A 24 -5.36 5.10 6.81
N GLU A 25 -4.41 6.04 6.87
CA GLU A 25 -4.18 6.99 5.78
C GLU A 25 -3.78 6.29 4.48
N TYR A 26 -2.92 5.27 4.58
CA TYR A 26 -2.57 4.43 3.45
C TYR A 26 -3.80 3.69 2.91
N ALA A 27 -4.57 3.04 3.78
CA ALA A 27 -5.80 2.35 3.39
C ALA A 27 -6.78 3.27 2.65
N LYS A 28 -6.98 4.50 3.13
CA LYS A 28 -7.83 5.52 2.48
C LYS A 28 -7.38 5.88 1.06
N LYS A 29 -6.08 5.74 0.74
CA LYS A 29 -5.54 6.02 -0.59
C LYS A 29 -5.55 4.82 -1.53
N VAL A 30 -5.54 3.59 -1.00
CA VAL A 30 -5.32 2.39 -1.82
C VAL A 30 -6.50 1.42 -1.84
N ALA A 31 -7.39 1.48 -0.86
CA ALA A 31 -8.63 0.69 -0.82
C ALA A 31 -9.77 1.42 -1.58
N VAL A 32 -9.45 1.87 -2.79
CA VAL A 32 -10.34 2.69 -3.63
C VAL A 32 -10.40 2.16 -5.05
N VAL A 33 -11.50 2.45 -5.75
CA VAL A 33 -11.67 2.21 -7.19
C VAL A 33 -12.17 3.48 -7.87
N GLU A 34 -11.38 3.98 -8.83
CA GLU A 34 -11.70 5.12 -9.67
C GLU A 34 -12.61 4.71 -10.82
N LEU A 35 -13.77 5.37 -10.91
CA LEU A 35 -14.80 5.12 -11.92
C LEU A 35 -15.12 6.38 -12.71
N ASP A 36 -15.49 6.21 -13.97
CA ASP A 36 -15.97 7.32 -14.80
C ASP A 36 -17.24 7.93 -14.18
N PRO A 37 -17.44 9.25 -14.27
CA PRO A 37 -18.67 9.89 -13.79
C PRO A 37 -19.96 9.30 -14.37
N GLU A 38 -19.95 8.83 -15.63
CA GLU A 38 -21.10 8.17 -16.25
C GLU A 38 -21.34 6.78 -15.64
N ASP A 39 -20.28 6.07 -15.27
CA ASP A 39 -20.36 4.74 -14.63
C ASP A 39 -20.90 4.85 -13.20
N LEU A 40 -20.43 5.84 -12.44
CA LEU A 40 -20.98 6.17 -11.12
C LEU A 40 -22.48 6.50 -11.20
N SER A 41 -22.88 7.31 -12.20
CA SER A 41 -24.27 7.68 -12.42
C SER A 41 -25.13 6.49 -12.84
N SER A 42 -24.60 5.62 -13.70
CA SER A 42 -25.26 4.39 -14.16
C SER A 42 -25.43 3.37 -13.04
N LEU A 43 -24.47 3.33 -12.11
CA LEU A 43 -24.54 2.57 -10.87
C LEU A 43 -25.42 3.23 -9.81
N GLY A 44 -25.86 4.48 -10.00
CA GLY A 44 -26.67 5.21 -9.01
C GLY A 44 -25.97 5.45 -7.68
N ILE A 45 -24.63 5.54 -7.68
CA ILE A 45 -23.83 5.75 -6.47
C ILE A 45 -23.13 7.11 -6.48
N SER A 46 -22.90 7.64 -5.29
CA SER A 46 -22.11 8.85 -5.08
C SER A 46 -20.63 8.53 -4.89
N GLU A 47 -19.78 9.53 -5.12
CA GLU A 47 -18.38 9.45 -4.73
C GLU A 47 -18.25 9.17 -3.22
N GLY A 48 -17.43 8.19 -2.87
CA GLY A 48 -17.21 7.73 -1.51
C GLY A 48 -18.11 6.57 -1.06
N SER A 49 -19.07 6.14 -1.88
CA SER A 49 -19.88 4.95 -1.58
C SER A 49 -19.04 3.67 -1.65
N PRO A 50 -19.26 2.68 -0.77
CA PRO A 50 -18.66 1.37 -0.91
C PRO A 50 -19.24 0.62 -2.11
N VAL A 51 -18.38 -0.12 -2.81
CA VAL A 51 -18.76 -0.97 -3.93
C VAL A 51 -18.05 -2.31 -3.83
N LEU A 52 -18.76 -3.37 -4.19
CA LEU A 52 -18.18 -4.70 -4.31
C LEU A 52 -17.56 -4.84 -5.71
N VAL A 53 -16.27 -5.09 -5.76
CA VAL A 53 -15.54 -5.43 -7.00
C VAL A 53 -15.35 -6.93 -7.04
N LYS A 54 -15.85 -7.57 -8.09
CA LYS A 54 -15.86 -9.01 -8.25
C LYS A 54 -15.22 -9.44 -9.57
N THR A 55 -14.41 -10.48 -9.54
CA THR A 55 -13.86 -11.16 -10.72
C THR A 55 -14.12 -12.66 -10.59
N SER A 56 -13.62 -13.45 -11.54
CA SER A 56 -13.60 -14.91 -11.44
C SER A 56 -12.72 -15.44 -10.29
N HIS A 57 -11.82 -14.62 -9.74
CA HIS A 57 -10.80 -15.04 -8.78
C HIS A 57 -11.16 -14.67 -7.35
N GLY A 58 -11.95 -13.63 -7.15
CA GLY A 58 -12.37 -13.19 -5.83
C GLY A 58 -13.30 -12.00 -5.87
N GLU A 59 -13.60 -11.49 -4.68
CA GLU A 59 -14.38 -10.28 -4.50
C GLU A 59 -13.86 -9.49 -3.30
N VAL A 60 -13.91 -8.16 -3.41
CA VAL A 60 -13.45 -7.24 -2.36
C VAL A 60 -14.27 -5.95 -2.39
N VAL A 61 -14.55 -5.40 -1.22
CA VAL A 61 -15.22 -4.10 -1.09
C VAL A 61 -14.19 -2.98 -1.13
N LEU A 62 -14.41 -2.00 -2.00
CA LEU A 62 -13.58 -0.81 -2.16
C LEU A 62 -14.44 0.45 -2.10
N LYS A 63 -13.81 1.59 -1.84
CA LYS A 63 -14.50 2.88 -1.91
C LYS A 63 -14.49 3.40 -3.35
N ALA A 64 -15.66 3.67 -3.91
CA ALA A 64 -15.76 4.28 -5.23
C ALA A 64 -15.32 5.75 -5.17
N VAL A 65 -14.41 6.14 -6.04
CA VAL A 65 -13.93 7.53 -6.17
C VAL A 65 -14.10 8.00 -7.60
N LYS A 66 -14.31 9.30 -7.79
CA LYS A 66 -14.53 9.86 -9.12
C LYS A 66 -13.20 9.97 -9.86
N ALA A 67 -13.12 9.37 -11.05
CA ALA A 67 -11.96 9.49 -11.89
C ALA A 67 -11.70 10.94 -12.34
N LYS A 68 -10.42 11.30 -12.48
CA LYS A 68 -10.01 12.62 -13.00
C LYS A 68 -10.25 12.76 -14.51
N GLY A 69 -10.07 11.67 -15.25
CA GLY A 69 -10.26 11.60 -16.70
C GLY A 69 -11.52 10.84 -17.06
N ARG A 70 -11.97 10.98 -18.31
CA ARG A 70 -13.05 10.16 -18.86
C ARG A 70 -12.52 8.83 -19.38
N HIS A 71 -13.10 7.73 -18.90
CA HIS A 71 -12.81 6.36 -19.33
C HIS A 71 -13.98 5.40 -19.03
N PRO A 72 -15.14 5.56 -19.70
CA PRO A 72 -16.31 4.72 -19.44
C PRO A 72 -16.00 3.23 -19.62
N GLY A 73 -16.48 2.40 -18.69
CA GLY A 73 -16.27 0.95 -18.70
C GLY A 73 -14.86 0.51 -18.27
N ILE A 74 -14.01 1.44 -17.83
CA ILE A 74 -12.68 1.14 -17.26
C ILE A 74 -12.69 1.56 -15.79
N ALA A 75 -12.33 0.63 -14.92
CA ALA A 75 -12.12 0.88 -13.50
C ALA A 75 -10.62 0.88 -13.19
N PHE A 76 -10.15 1.90 -12.49
CA PHE A 76 -8.76 1.98 -12.06
C PHE A 76 -8.64 1.78 -10.55
N SER A 77 -7.68 0.99 -10.09
CA SER A 77 -7.41 0.86 -8.65
C SER A 77 -5.89 0.92 -8.37
N PRO A 78 -5.46 1.65 -7.32
CA PRO A 78 -4.07 1.61 -6.89
C PRO A 78 -3.67 0.19 -6.46
N LEU A 79 -2.42 -0.19 -6.75
CA LEU A 79 -1.86 -1.46 -6.30
C LEU A 79 -1.91 -1.56 -4.77
N SER A 80 -2.61 -2.57 -4.27
CA SER A 80 -2.88 -2.70 -2.84
C SER A 80 -3.18 -4.14 -2.44
N PRO A 81 -3.05 -4.49 -1.16
CA PRO A 81 -3.49 -5.80 -0.65
C PRO A 81 -4.96 -6.09 -0.95
N TRP A 82 -5.82 -5.08 -0.98
CA TRP A 82 -7.25 -5.22 -1.27
C TRP A 82 -7.48 -5.63 -2.72
N ILE A 83 -6.92 -4.90 -3.69
CA ILE A 83 -7.18 -5.21 -5.10
C ILE A 83 -6.58 -6.56 -5.51
N ASN A 84 -5.48 -6.99 -4.86
CA ASN A 84 -4.87 -8.28 -5.12
C ASN A 84 -5.81 -9.46 -4.84
N VAL A 85 -6.83 -9.30 -3.99
CA VAL A 85 -7.85 -10.34 -3.72
C VAL A 85 -8.61 -10.75 -4.98
N VAL A 86 -8.75 -9.84 -5.95
CA VAL A 86 -9.53 -10.07 -7.17
C VAL A 86 -8.66 -10.30 -8.41
N ILE A 87 -7.34 -10.35 -8.26
CA ILE A 87 -6.38 -10.56 -9.36
C ILE A 87 -5.98 -12.04 -9.39
N ASP A 88 -5.90 -12.61 -10.60
CA ASP A 88 -5.39 -13.97 -10.78
C ASP A 88 -3.92 -14.08 -10.39
N SER A 89 -3.54 -15.20 -9.80
CA SER A 89 -2.14 -15.52 -9.48
C SER A 89 -1.39 -16.16 -10.64
N GLU A 90 -2.09 -16.61 -11.69
CA GLU A 90 -1.47 -17.19 -12.89
C GLU A 90 -0.59 -16.16 -13.60
N THR A 91 0.57 -16.62 -14.09
CA THR A 91 1.62 -15.78 -14.67
C THR A 91 1.87 -16.06 -16.14
N ASP A 92 1.21 -17.06 -16.72
CA ASP A 92 1.41 -17.53 -18.09
C ASP A 92 2.90 -17.88 -18.38
N GLY A 93 3.64 -18.33 -17.36
CA GLY A 93 5.06 -18.64 -17.44
C GLY A 93 6.00 -17.43 -17.52
N SER A 94 5.48 -16.21 -17.36
CA SER A 94 6.28 -14.98 -17.36
C SER A 94 6.87 -14.62 -15.99
N GLY A 95 6.37 -15.25 -14.92
CA GLY A 95 6.69 -14.89 -13.53
C GLY A 95 5.99 -13.64 -13.01
N MET A 96 5.10 -13.02 -13.80
CA MET A 96 4.31 -11.85 -13.42
C MET A 96 2.82 -12.08 -13.71
N PRO A 97 1.93 -11.90 -12.73
CA PRO A 97 0.49 -11.99 -12.99
C PRO A 97 -0.08 -10.89 -13.89
N THR A 98 -1.27 -11.15 -14.43
CA THR A 98 -2.02 -10.18 -15.24
C THR A 98 -2.74 -9.16 -14.37
N PHE A 99 -2.06 -8.04 -14.11
CA PHE A 99 -2.57 -6.95 -13.26
C PHE A 99 -3.44 -5.91 -13.98
N LYS A 100 -3.56 -5.97 -15.31
CA LYS A 100 -4.29 -4.98 -16.12
C LYS A 100 -5.12 -5.68 -17.17
N GLY A 101 -6.31 -5.14 -17.42
CA GLY A 101 -7.20 -5.71 -18.42
C GLY A 101 -8.05 -6.87 -17.89
N VAL A 102 -8.25 -6.94 -16.57
CA VAL A 102 -9.03 -8.01 -15.93
C VAL A 102 -10.51 -7.67 -16.05
N GLU A 103 -11.34 -8.59 -16.54
CA GLU A 103 -12.78 -8.40 -16.53
C GLU A 103 -13.32 -8.43 -15.10
N ALA A 104 -14.05 -7.40 -14.71
CA ALA A 104 -14.62 -7.27 -13.38
C ALA A 104 -16.08 -6.83 -13.43
N GLU A 105 -16.81 -7.14 -12.37
CA GLU A 105 -18.15 -6.64 -12.11
C GLU A 105 -18.14 -5.75 -10.85
N ILE A 106 -18.73 -4.57 -10.98
CA ILE A 106 -18.93 -3.62 -9.88
C ILE A 106 -20.40 -3.64 -9.47
N LEU A 107 -20.64 -3.86 -8.18
CA LEU A 107 -21.96 -3.93 -7.58
C LEU A 107 -22.06 -2.92 -6.43
N GLN A 108 -23.27 -2.40 -6.21
CA GLN A 108 -23.57 -1.65 -4.99
C GLN A 108 -23.53 -2.60 -3.79
N THR A 109 -23.02 -2.10 -2.66
CA THR A 109 -23.06 -2.83 -1.39
C THR A 109 -23.21 -1.84 -0.25
N ASP A 110 -23.76 -2.33 0.86
CA ASP A 110 -23.81 -1.61 2.14
C ASP A 110 -22.70 -2.09 3.10
N GLU A 111 -21.85 -3.03 2.66
CA GLU A 111 -20.71 -3.51 3.43
C GLU A 111 -19.60 -2.45 3.53
N ASP A 112 -18.92 -2.43 4.66
CA ASP A 112 -17.76 -1.58 4.86
C ASP A 112 -16.50 -2.14 4.19
N VAL A 113 -15.61 -1.22 3.78
CA VAL A 113 -14.27 -1.59 3.32
C VAL A 113 -13.49 -2.16 4.52
N LEU A 114 -13.00 -3.39 4.38
CA LEU A 114 -12.22 -4.05 5.42
C LEU A 114 -11.01 -3.22 5.82
N THR A 115 -10.71 -3.17 7.11
CA THR A 115 -9.42 -2.68 7.60
C THR A 115 -8.28 -3.59 7.13
N ILE A 116 -7.04 -3.09 7.16
CA ILE A 116 -5.88 -3.89 6.77
C ILE A 116 -5.74 -5.16 7.62
N GLY A 117 -6.05 -5.08 8.93
CA GLY A 117 -6.01 -6.24 9.82
C GLY A 117 -7.04 -7.30 9.47
N GLU A 118 -8.30 -6.89 9.26
CA GLU A 118 -9.38 -7.79 8.85
C GLU A 118 -9.11 -8.41 7.49
N LEU A 119 -8.55 -7.63 6.55
CA LEU A 119 -8.17 -8.13 5.23
C LEU A 119 -7.10 -9.22 5.31
N LEU A 120 -6.03 -8.98 6.08
CA LEU A 120 -4.93 -9.92 6.27
C LEU A 120 -5.41 -11.20 6.97
N GLU A 121 -6.25 -11.08 7.99
CA GLU A 121 -6.82 -12.25 8.66
C GLU A 121 -7.75 -13.04 7.72
N ARG A 122 -8.61 -12.36 6.96
CA ARG A 122 -9.63 -13.00 6.11
C ARG A 122 -9.05 -13.69 4.88
N TYR A 123 -8.13 -13.05 4.16
CA TYR A 123 -7.65 -13.53 2.86
C TYR A 123 -6.25 -14.12 2.90
N TYR A 124 -5.44 -13.77 3.91
CA TYR A 124 -4.05 -14.20 4.02
C TYR A 124 -3.79 -15.08 5.24
N GLU A 125 -4.81 -15.35 6.07
CA GLU A 125 -4.72 -16.14 7.30
C GLU A 125 -3.63 -15.61 8.27
N GLN A 126 -3.36 -14.31 8.21
CA GLN A 126 -2.33 -13.65 9.01
C GLN A 126 -2.95 -12.78 10.10
N LYS A 127 -2.81 -13.21 11.34
CA LYS A 127 -3.11 -12.37 12.51
C LYS A 127 -1.92 -11.48 12.80
N VAL A 128 -2.13 -10.19 12.63
CA VAL A 128 -1.10 -9.17 12.87
C VAL A 128 -1.47 -8.38 14.11
N ASP A 129 -0.60 -8.40 15.11
CA ASP A 129 -0.70 -7.49 16.24
C ASP A 129 -0.08 -6.13 15.87
N PHE A 130 -0.94 -5.16 15.55
CA PHE A 130 -0.52 -3.81 15.20
C PHE A 130 0.14 -3.07 16.37
N SER A 131 -0.04 -3.51 17.62
CA SER A 131 0.57 -2.88 18.79
C SER A 131 2.09 -3.08 18.83
N GLU A 132 2.60 -4.16 18.24
CA GLU A 132 4.03 -4.46 18.14
C GLU A 132 4.71 -3.80 16.92
N LEU A 133 3.91 -3.39 15.92
CA LEU A 133 4.37 -2.86 14.63
C LEU A 133 4.23 -1.34 14.50
N ILE A 134 3.95 -0.64 15.61
CA ILE A 134 3.95 0.81 15.64
C ILE A 134 5.35 1.28 15.23
N CYS A 135 5.45 2.04 14.14
CA CYS A 135 6.59 2.91 13.90
C CYS A 135 6.77 3.73 15.17
N LYS A 136 7.72 3.34 16.04
CA LYS A 136 8.05 4.14 17.21
C LYS A 136 8.45 5.50 16.66
N GLU A 137 7.57 6.49 16.83
CA GLU A 137 8.00 7.88 16.77
C GLU A 137 9.16 7.95 17.75
N VAL A 138 10.36 8.22 17.22
CA VAL A 138 11.53 8.42 18.06
C VAL A 138 11.23 9.72 18.82
N THR A 139 10.61 9.59 19.99
CA THR A 139 10.42 10.69 20.91
C THR A 139 11.81 11.15 21.29
N ARG A 140 12.12 12.39 20.90
CA ARG A 140 13.40 13.04 21.20
C ARG A 140 13.38 13.44 22.67
N GLU A 141 13.46 12.46 23.56
CA GLU A 141 13.87 12.74 24.92
C GLU A 141 15.34 13.17 24.84
N GLY A 142 15.60 14.39 25.29
CA GLY A 142 16.95 14.95 25.34
C GLY A 142 17.80 14.23 26.38
N SER A 143 18.09 12.94 26.18
CA SER A 143 19.21 12.29 26.85
C SER A 143 20.47 12.75 26.13
N SER A 144 21.45 13.25 26.88
CA SER A 144 22.80 13.56 26.41
C SER A 144 23.60 12.27 26.15
N GLU A 145 22.95 11.28 25.54
CA GLU A 145 23.49 9.95 25.33
C GLU A 145 24.12 9.90 23.94
N GLU A 146 25.45 9.75 23.92
CA GLU A 146 26.20 9.43 22.72
C GLU A 146 26.42 7.92 22.68
N ARG A 147 26.01 7.28 21.60
CA ARG A 147 26.33 5.87 21.35
C ARG A 147 27.01 5.72 20.00
N LEU A 148 28.06 4.91 19.97
CA LEU A 148 28.72 4.48 18.75
C LEU A 148 28.12 3.13 18.34
N VAL A 149 27.52 3.06 17.17
CA VAL A 149 26.96 1.83 16.60
C VAL A 149 27.92 1.34 15.52
N LYS A 150 28.37 0.10 15.64
CA LYS A 150 29.24 -0.60 14.68
C LYS A 150 28.44 -1.70 13.99
N ASP A 151 29.03 -2.33 12.97
CA ASP A 151 28.41 -3.44 12.24
C ASP A 151 27.03 -3.04 11.71
N VAL A 152 27.00 -2.00 10.88
CA VAL A 152 25.76 -1.37 10.43
C VAL A 152 25.36 -1.86 9.05
N ILE A 153 24.08 -2.19 8.87
CA ILE A 153 23.51 -2.47 7.55
C ILE A 153 23.46 -1.17 6.76
N CYS A 154 24.16 -1.15 5.62
CA CYS A 154 24.18 0.02 4.74
C CYS A 154 22.79 0.24 4.11
N PRO A 155 22.18 1.43 4.21
CA PRO A 155 20.86 1.70 3.62
C PRO A 155 20.88 1.70 2.09
N PHE A 156 22.06 1.78 1.47
CA PHE A 156 22.20 1.75 0.02
C PHE A 156 22.34 0.33 -0.53
N CYS A 157 23.36 -0.42 -0.11
CA CYS A 157 23.60 -1.78 -0.64
C CYS A 157 22.92 -2.90 0.16
N GLY A 158 22.38 -2.60 1.35
CA GLY A 158 21.72 -3.58 2.22
C GLY A 158 22.66 -4.60 2.87
N CYS A 159 23.97 -4.48 2.69
CA CYS A 159 24.96 -5.38 3.30
C CYS A 159 25.32 -4.90 4.72
N LEU A 160 25.54 -5.85 5.63
CA LEU A 160 26.11 -5.59 6.95
C LEU A 160 27.58 -5.19 6.77
N CYS A 161 27.94 -3.98 7.18
CA CYS A 161 29.30 -3.46 7.07
C CYS A 161 29.90 -3.30 8.48
N ASP A 162 30.94 -4.08 8.74
CA ASP A 162 31.75 -4.06 9.96
C ASP A 162 32.65 -2.82 10.07
N ASP A 163 32.95 -2.17 8.95
CA ASP A 163 33.74 -0.92 8.92
C ASP A 163 32.93 0.34 9.27
N ILE A 164 31.61 0.37 8.97
CA ILE A 164 30.78 1.57 9.18
C ILE A 164 30.57 1.80 10.67
N GLU A 165 30.87 3.02 11.12
CA GLU A 165 30.57 3.48 12.47
C GLU A 165 29.60 4.66 12.43
N ILE A 166 28.48 4.53 13.14
CA ILE A 166 27.47 5.58 13.25
C ILE A 166 27.47 6.14 14.67
N LEU A 167 27.75 7.43 14.78
CA LEU A 167 27.57 8.17 16.02
C LEU A 167 26.12 8.63 16.10
N VAL A 168 25.39 8.11 17.08
CA VAL A 168 24.01 8.53 17.37
C VAL A 168 24.04 9.43 18.60
N ARG A 169 23.50 10.65 18.47
CA ARG A 169 23.32 11.61 19.56
C ARG A 169 21.85 11.93 19.72
N ASN A 170 21.31 11.79 20.93
CA ASN A 170 19.91 12.13 21.24
C ASN A 170 18.92 11.45 20.28
N GLY A 171 19.20 10.19 19.92
CA GLY A 171 18.37 9.41 18.99
C GLY A 171 18.53 9.75 17.50
N VAL A 172 19.45 10.65 17.10
CA VAL A 172 19.68 11.03 15.70
C VAL A 172 21.09 10.64 15.26
N ILE A 173 21.23 10.20 14.01
CA ILE A 173 22.56 10.00 13.39
C ILE A 173 23.25 11.36 13.29
N ALA A 174 24.24 11.57 14.15
CA ALA A 174 25.03 12.79 14.20
C ALA A 174 26.22 12.74 13.24
N GLN A 175 26.79 11.55 13.03
CA GLN A 175 27.91 11.35 12.12
C GLN A 175 27.95 9.91 11.62
N VAL A 176 28.33 9.74 10.35
CA VAL A 176 28.69 8.44 9.77
C VAL A 176 30.19 8.48 9.45
N LYS A 177 30.92 7.44 9.87
CA LYS A 177 32.36 7.27 9.61
C LYS A 177 32.59 5.98 8.84
N ASN A 178 33.66 5.99 8.04
CA ASN A 178 34.12 4.85 7.23
C ASN A 178 33.10 4.34 6.20
N ALA A 179 32.02 5.06 5.94
CA ALA A 179 31.15 4.74 4.82
C ALA A 179 31.87 5.03 3.50
N CYS A 180 31.53 4.24 2.48
CA CYS A 180 31.98 4.52 1.11
C CYS A 180 31.38 5.85 0.61
N ALA A 181 31.83 6.34 -0.54
CA ALA A 181 31.39 7.62 -1.12
C ALA A 181 29.86 7.76 -1.32
N ILE A 182 29.12 6.66 -1.25
CA ILE A 182 27.66 6.64 -1.42
C ILE A 182 26.93 6.66 -0.06
N GLY A 183 27.58 6.20 1.02
CA GLY A 183 26.97 6.05 2.34
C GLY A 183 27.37 7.11 3.38
N SER A 184 28.21 8.08 3.00
CA SER A 184 28.75 9.14 3.87
C SER A 184 27.85 10.36 3.99
#